data_AF-A0A812PC07-F1
#
_entry.id   AF-A0A812PC07-F1
#
_cell.length_a   1.000
_cell.length_b   1.000
_cell.length_c   1.000
_cell.angle_alpha   90.00
_cell.angle_beta   90.00
_cell.angle_gamma   90.00
#
_symmetry.space_group_name_H-M   'P 1'
#
loop_
_entity.id
_entity.type
_entity.pdbx_description
1 polymer ?
#
loop_
_entity_poly.entity_id
_entity_poly.type
_entity_poly.pdbx_seq_one_letter_code
_entity_poly.pdbx_strand_id
1 'polypeptide(L)'
;MIFDVSSLFALFWVPYVIMVNFAVTRVIAALFLKSTLEVAAREKEKVANEAKKKKDKVAKRLKHIFKLADGSGDGCVELEDFRRMLDEPDV
;
A
#
# COMPACT_ATOMS: atom_id res chain seq x y z
N MET A 1 -44.02 -39.18 -25.04
CA MET A 1 -43.63 -38.30 -26.17
C MET A 1 -42.83 -37.13 -25.61
N ILE A 2 -41.51 -37.21 -25.55
CA ILE A 2 -40.61 -36.08 -25.14
C ILE A 2 -39.25 -36.11 -25.88
N PHE A 3 -39.02 -37.09 -26.77
CA PHE A 3 -37.66 -37.36 -27.28
C PHE A 3 -37.34 -36.84 -28.67
N ASP A 4 -38.21 -36.04 -29.29
CA ASP A 4 -37.81 -35.23 -30.44
C ASP A 4 -37.27 -33.88 -29.97
N VAL A 5 -36.19 -33.93 -29.17
CA VAL A 5 -35.31 -32.77 -29.06
C VAL A 5 -34.62 -32.66 -30.41
N SER A 6 -35.08 -31.70 -31.23
CA SER A 6 -34.47 -31.42 -32.52
C SER A 6 -32.96 -31.28 -32.33
N SER A 7 -32.16 -32.08 -33.05
CA SER A 7 -30.69 -32.04 -32.99
C SER A 7 -30.13 -30.63 -33.18
N LEU A 8 -30.89 -29.77 -33.87
CA LEU A 8 -30.59 -28.36 -34.05
C LEU A 8 -30.62 -27.57 -32.74
N PHE A 9 -31.58 -27.85 -31.84
CA PHE A 9 -31.65 -27.23 -30.52
C PHE A 9 -30.44 -27.60 -29.66
N ALA A 10 -30.04 -28.88 -29.66
CA ALA A 10 -28.82 -29.32 -28.99
C ALA A 10 -27.57 -28.64 -29.58
N LEU A 11 -27.52 -28.47 -30.91
CA LEU A 11 -26.43 -27.79 -31.61
C LEU A 11 -26.28 -26.31 -31.20
N PHE A 12 -27.37 -25.60 -30.90
CA PHE A 12 -27.30 -24.23 -30.37
C PHE A 12 -27.03 -24.19 -28.86
N TRP A 13 -27.58 -25.14 -28.11
CA TRP A 13 -27.50 -25.15 -26.66
C TRP A 13 -26.11 -25.47 -26.12
N VAL A 14 -25.41 -26.44 -26.72
CA VAL A 14 -24.06 -26.85 -26.32
C VAL A 14 -23.03 -25.70 -26.37
N PRO A 15 -22.84 -24.99 -27.50
CA PRO A 15 -21.89 -23.87 -27.55
C PRO A 15 -22.32 -22.71 -26.66
N TYR A 16 -23.63 -22.49 -26.47
CA TYR A 16 -24.12 -21.49 -25.52
C TYR A 16 -23.67 -21.80 -24.09
N VAL A 17 -23.88 -23.02 -23.62
CA VAL A 17 -23.45 -23.45 -22.28
C VAL A 17 -21.93 -23.36 -22.12
N ILE A 18 -21.17 -23.78 -23.13
CA ILE A 18 -19.70 -23.69 -23.12
C ILE A 18 -19.27 -22.23 -23.02
N MET A 19 -19.84 -21.34 -23.83
CA MET A 19 -19.48 -19.92 -23.84
C MET A 19 -19.81 -19.26 -22.51
N VAL A 20 -20.99 -19.53 -21.94
CA VAL A 20 -21.40 -18.98 -20.64
C VAL A 20 -20.46 -19.46 -19.53
N ASN A 21 -20.15 -20.76 -19.46
CA ASN A 21 -19.23 -21.30 -18.45
C ASN A 21 -17.81 -20.73 -18.61
N PHE A 22 -17.33 -20.60 -19.85
CA PHE A 22 -16.04 -19.99 -20.13
C PHE A 22 -16.00 -18.52 -19.70
N ALA A 23 -17.04 -17.75 -20.03
CA ALA A 23 -17.16 -16.35 -19.65
C ALA A 23 -17.19 -16.18 -18.13
N VAL A 24 -18.01 -16.96 -17.41
CA VAL A 24 -18.09 -16.91 -15.94
C VAL A 24 -16.74 -17.25 -15.31
N THR A 25 -16.07 -18.30 -15.77
CA THR A 25 -14.74 -18.67 -15.27
C THR A 25 -13.72 -17.55 -15.47
N ARG A 26 -13.73 -16.90 -16.64
CA ARG A 26 -12.85 -15.75 -16.94
C ARG A 26 -13.13 -14.55 -16.05
N VAL A 27 -14.40 -14.23 -15.80
CA VAL A 27 -14.79 -13.13 -14.90
C VAL A 27 -14.30 -13.40 -13.49
N ILE A 28 -14.51 -14.62 -12.97
CA ILE A 28 -14.04 -15.02 -11.65
C ILE A 28 -12.50 -14.89 -11.56
N ALA A 29 -11.77 -15.43 -12.54
CA ALA A 29 -10.31 -15.33 -12.58
C ALA A 29 -9.83 -13.86 -12.60
N ALA A 30 -10.49 -12.99 -13.37
CA ALA A 30 -10.16 -11.58 -13.43
C ALA A 30 -10.40 -10.86 -12.10
N LEU A 31 -11.50 -11.17 -11.40
CA LEU A 31 -11.80 -10.61 -10.07
C LEU A 31 -10.75 -11.04 -9.03
N PHE A 32 -10.33 -12.30 -9.06
CA PHE A 32 -9.26 -12.78 -8.18
C PHE A 32 -7.94 -12.09 -8.50
N LEU A 33 -7.57 -11.95 -9.77
CA LEU A 33 -6.36 -11.25 -10.17
C LEU A 33 -6.38 -9.77 -9.72
N LYS A 34 -7.51 -9.08 -9.92
CA LYS A 34 -7.68 -7.70 -9.46
C LYS A 34 -7.53 -7.59 -7.94
N SER A 35 -8.16 -8.49 -7.20
CA SER A 35 -8.08 -8.53 -5.73
C SER A 35 -6.64 -8.74 -5.26
N THR A 36 -5.92 -9.70 -5.87
CA THR A 36 -4.51 -9.95 -5.56
C THR A 36 -3.63 -8.75 -5.87
N LEU A 37 -3.83 -8.10 -7.02
CA LEU A 37 -3.07 -6.90 -7.40
C LEU A 37 -3.36 -5.72 -6.46
N GLU A 38 -4.61 -5.54 -6.01
CA GLU A 38 -4.95 -4.50 -5.04
C GLU A 38 -4.30 -4.73 -3.68
N VAL A 39 -4.25 -5.98 -3.21
CA VAL A 39 -3.56 -6.31 -1.95
C VAL A 39 -2.06 -6.05 -2.09
N ALA A 40 -1.44 -6.52 -3.18
CA ALA A 40 -0.02 -6.28 -3.45
C ALA A 40 0.31 -4.78 -3.59
N ALA A 41 -0.59 -3.98 -4.19
CA ALA A 41 -0.43 -2.53 -4.29
C ALA A 41 -0.51 -1.85 -2.92
N ARG A 42 -1.46 -2.26 -2.06
CA ARG A 42 -1.58 -1.74 -0.69
C ARG A 42 -0.34 -2.03 0.15
N GLU A 43 0.29 -3.18 -0.02
CA GLU A 43 1.55 -3.48 0.68
C GLU A 43 2.67 -2.53 0.30
N LYS A 44 2.84 -2.23 -1.00
CA LYS A 44 3.83 -1.25 -1.48
C LYS A 44 3.57 0.14 -0.92
N GLU A 45 2.31 0.59 -0.90
CA GLU A 45 1.94 1.89 -0.35
C GLU A 45 2.19 1.97 1.16
N LYS A 46 1.87 0.91 1.91
CA LYS A 46 2.14 0.84 3.35
C LYS A 46 3.63 0.98 3.64
N VAL A 47 4.49 0.24 2.94
CA VAL A 47 5.95 0.32 3.14
C VAL A 47 6.48 1.72 2.83
N ALA A 48 6.03 2.35 1.73
CA ALA A 48 6.41 3.72 1.39
C ALA A 48 5.97 4.73 2.46
N ASN A 49 4.74 4.58 2.96
CA ASN A 49 4.20 5.46 3.99
C ASN A 49 4.89 5.27 5.34
N GLU A 50 5.26 4.03 5.70
CA GLU A 50 6.06 3.74 6.89
C GLU A 50 7.47 4.32 6.80
N ALA A 51 8.13 4.22 5.64
CA ALA A 51 9.42 4.84 5.41
C ALA A 51 9.35 6.37 5.57
N LYS A 52 8.30 7.01 5.03
CA LYS A 52 8.04 8.44 5.23
C LYS A 52 7.81 8.78 6.70
N LYS A 53 6.95 8.03 7.39
CA LYS A 53 6.71 8.21 8.84
C LYS A 53 7.98 8.05 9.68
N LYS A 54 8.87 7.11 9.35
CA LYS A 54 10.17 6.96 10.03
C LYS A 54 11.05 8.18 9.83
N LYS A 55 11.16 8.69 8.60
CA LYS A 55 11.89 9.94 8.31
C LYS A 55 11.30 11.13 9.07
N ASP A 56 9.98 11.28 9.06
CA ASP A 56 9.30 12.36 9.79
C ASP A 56 9.50 12.26 11.30
N LYS A 57 9.48 11.05 11.88
CA LYS A 57 9.77 10.83 13.30
C LYS A 57 11.20 11.24 13.65
N VAL A 58 12.18 10.84 12.84
CA VAL A 58 13.58 11.22 13.05
C VAL A 58 13.75 12.73 12.90
N ALA A 59 13.18 13.34 11.86
CA ALA A 59 13.21 14.77 11.65
C ALA A 59 12.56 15.54 12.81
N LYS A 60 11.43 15.07 13.34
CA LYS A 60 10.78 15.66 14.53
C LYS A 60 11.65 15.53 15.78
N ARG A 61 12.26 14.36 16.02
CA ARG A 61 13.14 14.17 17.18
C ARG A 61 14.38 15.05 17.07
N LEU A 62 14.98 15.12 15.89
CA LEU A 62 16.14 15.97 15.63
C LEU A 62 15.78 17.46 15.80
N LYS A 63 14.62 17.88 15.27
CA LYS A 63 14.12 19.24 15.45
C LYS A 63 13.81 19.58 16.91
N HIS A 64 13.37 18.59 17.70
CA HIS A 64 13.15 18.77 19.14
C HIS A 64 14.47 18.95 19.89
N ILE A 65 15.46 18.10 19.62
CA ILE A 65 16.82 18.22 20.19
C ILE A 65 17.44 19.55 19.79
N PHE A 66 17.34 19.92 18.52
CA PHE A 66 17.87 21.19 18.00
C PHE A 66 17.21 22.40 18.67
N LYS A 67 15.90 22.34 18.94
CA LYS A 67 15.18 23.41 19.65
C LYS A 67 15.54 23.50 21.14
N LEU A 68 15.96 22.39 21.76
CA LEU A 68 16.48 22.38 23.12
C LEU A 68 17.91 22.95 23.17
N ALA A 69 18.69 22.68 22.12
CA ALA A 69 20.07 23.16 21.98
C ALA A 69 20.16 24.64 21.62
N ASP A 70 19.23 25.13 20.79
CA ASP A 70 19.17 26.51 20.33
C ASP A 70 18.64 27.43 21.46
N GLY A 71 19.57 27.92 22.29
CA GLY A 71 19.27 28.87 23.37
C GLY A 71 19.03 30.30 22.88
N SER A 72 19.42 30.62 21.64
CA SER A 72 19.31 31.95 21.05
C SER A 72 17.99 32.15 20.28
N GLY A 73 17.40 31.06 19.78
CA GLY A 73 16.17 31.03 18.99
C GLY A 73 16.36 31.45 17.53
N ASP A 74 17.60 31.50 17.04
CA ASP A 74 17.95 31.92 15.68
C ASP A 74 17.88 30.78 14.65
N GLY A 75 17.65 29.54 15.10
CA GLY A 75 17.61 28.34 14.27
C GLY A 75 18.97 27.81 13.85
N CYS A 76 20.06 28.32 14.44
CA CYS A 76 21.43 27.83 14.35
C CYS A 76 21.87 27.27 15.71
N VAL A 77 22.82 26.35 15.71
CA VAL A 77 23.48 25.89 16.95
C VAL A 77 24.92 26.36 16.86
N GLU A 78 25.27 27.34 17.68
CA GLU A 78 26.64 27.81 17.81
C GLU A 78 27.50 26.80 18.57
N LEU A 79 28.82 26.87 18.36
CA LEU A 79 29.77 25.92 18.91
C LEU A 79 29.80 25.91 20.45
N GLU A 80 29.40 27.02 21.08
CA GLU A 80 29.23 27.14 22.53
C GLU A 80 27.96 26.44 23.04
N ASP A 81 26.84 26.57 22.34
CA ASP A 81 25.59 25.86 22.65
C ASP A 81 25.75 24.35 22.49
N PHE A 82 26.46 23.91 21.45
CA PHE A 82 26.79 22.51 21.24
C PHE A 82 27.66 21.94 22.38
N ARG A 83 28.57 22.75 22.91
CA ARG A 83 29.46 22.34 24.00
C ARG A 83 28.74 22.27 25.35
N ARG A 84 27.79 23.18 25.60
CA ARG A 84 26.85 23.08 26.72
C ARG A 84 26.00 21.81 26.66
N MET A 85 25.48 21.49 25.48
CA MET A 85 24.64 20.31 25.28
C MET A 85 25.40 18.98 25.51
N LEU A 86 26.71 18.96 25.29
CA LEU A 86 27.57 17.79 25.53
C LEU A 86 27.95 17.60 27.01
N ASP A 87 27.88 18.66 27.81
CA ASP A 87 28.22 18.64 29.25
C ASP A 87 27.00 18.33 30.13
N GLU A 88 25.78 18.45 29.61
CA GLU A 88 24.53 18.07 30.31
C GLU A 88 24.16 16.59 30.07
N PRO A 89 24.18 15.73 31.11
CA PRO A 89 24.03 14.28 30.95
C PRO A 89 22.58 13.77 30.77
N ASP A 90 21.58 14.65 30.71
CA ASP A 90 20.15 14.28 30.71
C ASP A 90 19.38 14.77 29.46
N VAL A 91 20.08 14.98 28.33
CA VAL A 91 19.47 15.30 27.02
C VAL A 91 19.84 14.28 25.95
#